data_AF-A0A560SXT5-F1
#
_entry.id   AF-A0A560SXT5-F1
#
_cell.length_a   1.000
_cell.length_b   1.000
_cell.length_c   1.000
_cell.angle_alpha   90.00
_cell.angle_beta   90.00
_cell.angle_gamma   90.00
#
_symmetry.space_group_name_H-M   'P 1'
#
loop_
_entity.id
_entity.type
_entity.pdbx_description
1 polymer ?
#
loop_
_entity_poly.entity_id
_entity_poly.type
_entity_poly.pdbx_seq_one_letter_code
_entity_poly.pdbx_strand_id
1 'polypeptide(L)'
;MNAPLPPRRFTPCTKTATDYPVLLIDSDAPLLDLHACLRERLNAALEHLNLIACSSLPDFAERDLNNLANPARILVQDVSDLFRVIEHRGFDTPPQS
;
A
#
# COMPACT_ATOMS: atom_id res chain seq x y z
N MET A 1 -14.19 34.70 -0.18
CA MET A 1 -13.14 33.91 -0.85
C MET A 1 -12.73 32.80 0.10
N ASN A 2 -13.19 31.57 -0.12
CA ASN A 2 -12.75 30.43 0.70
C ASN A 2 -11.42 29.95 0.13
N ALA A 3 -10.35 30.06 0.91
CA ALA A 3 -9.08 29.45 0.53
C ALA A 3 -9.27 27.93 0.39
N PRO A 4 -8.70 27.28 -0.63
CA PRO A 4 -8.66 25.83 -0.66
C PRO A 4 -7.94 25.35 0.60
N LEU A 5 -8.56 24.42 1.32
CA LEU A 5 -7.90 23.75 2.43
C LEU A 5 -6.60 23.12 1.91
N PRO A 6 -5.49 23.21 2.65
CA PRO A 6 -4.26 22.56 2.23
C PRO A 6 -4.54 21.07 1.98
N PRO A 7 -3.93 20.47 0.93
CA PRO A 7 -4.08 19.05 0.68
C PRO A 7 -3.75 18.26 1.96
N ARG A 8 -4.54 17.22 2.25
CA ARG A 8 -4.31 16.40 3.45
C ARG A 8 -2.93 15.76 3.33
N ARG A 9 -1.99 16.22 4.16
CA ARG A 9 -0.64 15.66 4.28
C ARG A 9 -0.64 14.16 4.55
N PHE A 10 -1.63 13.66 5.29
CA PHE A 10 -1.73 12.24 5.63
C PHE A 10 -2.91 11.58 4.94
N THR A 11 -2.62 10.55 4.15
CA THR A 11 -3.63 9.71 3.49
C THR A 11 -3.77 8.39 4.25
N PRO A 12 -4.96 7.99 4.69
CA PRO A 12 -5.14 6.72 5.37
C PRO A 12 -4.94 5.53 4.42
N CYS A 13 -4.34 4.45 4.92
CA CYS A 13 -4.35 3.18 4.19
C CYS A 13 -5.79 2.64 4.12
N THR A 14 -6.18 2.09 2.98
CA THR A 14 -7.54 1.61 2.67
C THR A 14 -7.97 0.47 3.60
N LYS A 15 -7.01 -0.34 4.08
CA LYS A 15 -7.27 -1.39 5.04
C LYS A 15 -6.90 -0.96 6.45
N THR A 16 -7.91 -0.70 7.26
CA THR A 16 -7.75 -0.62 8.71
C THR A 16 -8.70 -1.61 9.37
N ALA A 17 -8.22 -2.36 10.35
CA ALA A 17 -9.03 -3.33 11.12
C ALA A 17 -10.02 -2.63 12.07
N THR A 18 -10.09 -1.31 12.00
CA THR A 18 -10.72 -0.40 12.95
C THR A 18 -11.42 0.70 12.18
N ASP A 19 -12.51 1.24 12.73
CA ASP A 19 -13.24 2.37 12.14
C ASP A 19 -12.42 3.68 12.10
N TYR A 20 -11.29 3.70 12.81
CA TYR A 20 -10.34 4.80 12.83
C TYR A 20 -9.01 4.37 12.21
N PRO A 21 -8.60 4.95 11.06
CA PRO A 21 -7.37 4.57 10.41
C PRO A 21 -6.16 5.11 11.17
N VAL A 22 -5.34 4.20 11.72
CA VAL A 22 -4.11 4.54 12.45
C VAL A 22 -2.85 4.46 11.59
N LEU A 23 -2.91 3.75 10.46
CA LEU A 23 -1.84 3.68 9.48
C LEU A 23 -2.08 4.72 8.40
N LEU A 24 -1.10 5.61 8.24
CA LEU A 24 -1.17 6.78 7.38
C LEU A 24 0.07 6.85 6.49
N ILE A 25 -0.13 7.28 5.25
CA ILE A 25 0.91 7.62 4.29
C ILE A 25 1.14 9.13 4.38
N ASP A 26 2.37 9.57 4.65
CA ASP A 26 2.76 10.98 4.53
C ASP A 26 2.87 11.33 3.05
N SER A 27 1.80 11.89 2.50
CA SER A 27 1.69 12.30 1.10
C SER A 27 2.71 13.38 0.73
N ASP A 28 3.27 14.12 1.68
CA ASP A 28 4.28 15.14 1.43
C ASP A 28 5.72 14.59 1.47
N ALA A 29 5.93 13.33 1.88
CA ALA A 29 7.25 12.69 1.92
C ALA A 29 7.94 12.69 0.54
N PRO A 30 9.28 12.71 0.44
CA PRO A 30 9.96 12.68 -0.85
C PRO A 30 9.47 11.53 -1.75
N LEU A 31 9.27 11.79 -3.05
CA LEU A 31 8.81 10.76 -4.00
C LEU A 31 9.74 9.54 -4.02
N LEU A 32 11.04 9.75 -3.82
CA LEU A 32 12.02 8.68 -3.71
C LEU A 32 11.74 7.77 -2.51
N ASP A 33 11.37 8.35 -1.36
CA ASP A 33 11.07 7.59 -0.14
C ASP A 33 9.74 6.85 -0.27
N LEU A 34 8.73 7.49 -0.88
CA LEU A 34 7.45 6.85 -1.21
C LEU A 34 7.65 5.66 -2.16
N HIS A 35 8.48 5.82 -3.21
CA HIS A 35 8.81 4.76 -4.14
C HIS A 35 9.64 3.64 -3.48
N ALA A 36 10.59 3.99 -2.61
CA ALA A 36 11.37 3.00 -1.86
C ALA A 36 10.47 2.14 -0.95
N CYS A 37 9.54 2.78 -0.24
CA CYS A 37 8.52 2.10 0.58
C CYS A 37 7.63 1.20 -0.28
N LEU A 38 7.13 1.69 -1.41
CA LEU A 38 6.33 0.91 -2.36
C LEU A 38 7.08 -0.33 -2.83
N ARG A 39 8.35 -0.18 -3.22
CA ARG A 39 9.21 -1.28 -3.66
C ARG A 39 9.42 -2.31 -2.57
N GLU A 40 9.66 -1.86 -1.33
CA GLU A 40 9.82 -2.76 -0.18
C GLU A 40 8.56 -3.61 0.05
N ARG A 41 7.37 -2.97 0.07
CA ARG A 41 6.09 -3.65 0.26
C ARG A 41 5.78 -4.63 -0.87
N LEU A 42 6.07 -4.24 -2.11
CA LEU A 42 5.88 -5.11 -3.28
C LEU A 42 6.80 -6.33 -3.23
N ASN A 43 8.08 -6.12 -2.90
CA ASN A 43 9.03 -7.23 -2.77
C ASN A 43 8.62 -8.20 -1.66
N ALA A 44 8.17 -7.70 -0.51
CA ALA A 44 7.66 -8.53 0.57
C ALA A 44 6.41 -9.33 0.14
N ALA A 45 5.51 -8.73 -0.64
CA ALA A 45 4.34 -9.43 -1.17
C ALA A 45 4.75 -10.56 -2.12
N LEU A 46 5.71 -10.29 -3.02
CA LEU A 46 6.23 -11.26 -3.97
C LEU A 46 6.95 -12.42 -3.27
N GLU A 47 7.80 -12.13 -2.30
CA GLU A 47 8.49 -13.16 -1.51
C GLU A 47 7.50 -14.04 -0.76
N HIS A 48 6.49 -13.45 -0.13
CA HIS A 48 5.44 -14.18 0.58
C HIS A 48 4.62 -15.06 -0.37
N LEU A 49 4.20 -14.54 -1.52
CA LEU A 49 3.50 -15.32 -2.54
C LEU A 49 4.35 -16.46 -3.09
N ASN A 50 5.66 -16.25 -3.26
CA ASN A 50 6.59 -17.28 -3.71
C ASN A 50 6.71 -18.41 -2.68
N LEU A 51 6.79 -18.08 -1.39
CA LEU A 51 6.79 -19.08 -0.31
C LEU A 51 5.52 -19.94 -0.34
N ILE A 52 4.36 -19.33 -0.57
CA ILE A 52 3.09 -20.04 -0.70
C ILE A 52 3.10 -20.97 -1.91
N ALA A 53 3.54 -20.47 -3.08
CA ALA A 53 3.56 -21.23 -4.33
C ALA A 53 4.53 -22.42 -4.28
N CYS A 54 5.65 -22.30 -3.57
CA CYS A 54 6.62 -23.38 -3.38
C CYS A 54 6.22 -24.38 -2.27
N SER A 55 5.27 -24.04 -1.41
CA SER A 55 4.77 -24.94 -0.37
C SER A 55 3.82 -25.97 -0.99
N SER A 56 4.09 -27.26 -0.79
CA SER A 56 3.19 -28.31 -1.24
C SER A 56 1.82 -28.16 -0.56
N LEU A 57 0.77 -27.92 -1.36
CA LEU A 57 -0.62 -27.75 -0.92
C LEU A 57 -1.34 -28.97 -0.26
N PRO A 58 -0.83 -30.22 -0.18
CA PRO A 58 -1.62 -31.33 0.38
C PRO A 58 -2.06 -31.17 1.84
N ASP A 59 -1.38 -30.32 2.63
CA ASP A 59 -1.61 -30.17 4.07
C ASP A 59 -2.36 -28.89 4.48
N PHE A 60 -2.75 -28.04 3.53
CA PHE A 60 -3.45 -26.80 3.87
C PHE A 60 -4.92 -27.08 4.15
N ALA A 61 -5.29 -27.10 5.44
CA ALA A 61 -6.68 -26.89 5.83
C ALA A 61 -7.11 -25.49 5.36
N GLU A 62 -8.40 -25.28 5.07
CA GLU A 62 -8.98 -23.99 4.65
C GLU A 62 -8.58 -22.82 5.59
N ARG A 63 -8.30 -23.13 6.87
CA ARG A 63 -7.79 -22.21 7.88
C ARG A 63 -6.40 -21.65 7.55
N ASP A 64 -5.53 -22.45 6.96
CA ASP A 64 -4.15 -22.07 6.68
C ASP A 64 -4.05 -21.21 5.41
N LEU A 65 -4.95 -21.39 4.45
CA LEU A 65 -5.05 -20.52 3.27
C LEU A 65 -5.38 -19.07 3.64
N ASN A 66 -6.31 -18.85 4.58
CA ASN A 66 -6.64 -17.50 5.04
C ASN A 66 -5.47 -16.82 5.77
N ASN A 67 -4.72 -17.58 6.57
CA ASN A 67 -3.53 -17.08 7.26
C ASN A 67 -2.41 -16.68 6.29
N LEU A 68 -2.33 -17.33 5.13
CA LEU A 68 -1.36 -17.00 4.08
C LEU A 68 -1.83 -15.87 3.14
N ALA A 69 -3.10 -15.90 2.73
CA ALA A 69 -3.66 -14.94 1.78
C ALA A 69 -3.89 -13.56 2.40
N ASN A 70 -4.19 -13.48 3.71
CA ASN A 70 -4.43 -12.22 4.40
C ASN A 70 -3.21 -11.28 4.38
N PRO A 71 -2.00 -11.71 4.76
CA PRO A 71 -0.79 -10.88 4.66
C PRO A 71 -0.49 -10.41 3.23
N ALA A 72 -0.54 -11.31 2.24
CA ALA A 72 -0.35 -10.94 0.83
C ALA A 72 -1.32 -9.84 0.39
N ARG A 73 -2.61 -9.98 0.74
CA ARG A 73 -3.64 -8.98 0.44
C ARG A 73 -3.35 -7.63 1.11
N ILE A 74 -2.84 -7.62 2.34
CA ILE A 74 -2.48 -6.37 3.04
C ILE A 74 -1.32 -5.68 2.29
N LEU A 75 -0.25 -6.41 1.98
CA LEU A 75 0.92 -5.83 1.31
C LEU A 75 0.58 -5.28 -0.08
N VAL A 76 -0.26 -5.99 -0.86
CA VAL A 76 -0.74 -5.51 -2.17
C VAL A 76 -1.62 -4.27 -2.03
N GLN A 77 -2.42 -4.18 -0.95
CA GLN A 77 -3.22 -2.99 -0.67
C GLN A 77 -2.32 -1.80 -0.33
N ASP A 78 -1.29 -1.99 0.51
CA ASP A 78 -0.31 -0.95 0.84
C ASP A 78 0.38 -0.42 -0.42
N VAL A 79 0.77 -1.32 -1.34
CA VAL A 79 1.33 -0.94 -2.65
C VAL A 79 0.35 -0.10 -3.45
N SER A 80 -0.92 -0.49 -3.50
CA SER A 80 -1.96 0.23 -4.23
C SER A 80 -2.20 1.63 -3.65
N ASP A 81 -2.22 1.76 -2.33
CA ASP A 81 -2.41 3.02 -1.63
C ASP A 81 -1.22 3.97 -1.84
N LEU A 82 0.02 3.45 -1.75
CA LEU A 82 1.24 4.21 -2.05
C LEU A 82 1.30 4.63 -3.52
N PHE A 83 0.93 3.74 -4.44
CA PHE A 83 0.89 4.05 -5.87
C PHE A 83 -0.06 5.20 -6.16
N ARG A 84 -1.28 5.17 -5.58
CA ARG A 84 -2.25 6.25 -5.72
C ARG A 84 -1.73 7.60 -5.23
N VAL A 85 -0.99 7.63 -4.11
CA VAL A 85 -0.37 8.87 -3.60
C VAL A 85 0.71 9.38 -4.56
N ILE A 86 1.54 8.48 -5.11
CA ILE A 86 2.57 8.83 -6.09
C ILE A 86 1.94 9.34 -7.39
N GLU A 87 0.91 8.67 -7.89
CA GLU A 87 0.17 9.06 -9.10
C GLU A 87 -0.49 10.43 -8.95
N HIS A 88 -1.15 10.69 -7.82
CA HIS A 88 -1.75 12.00 -7.53
C HIS A 88 -0.69 13.11 -7.62
N ARG A 89 0.51 12.87 -7.08
CA ARG A 89 1.60 13.86 -7.16
C ARG A 89 2.25 13.95 -8.53
N GLY A 90 2.39 12.84 -9.23
CA GLY A 90 3.04 12.77 -10.54
C GLY A 90 2.18 13.31 -11.68
N PHE A 91 0.85 13.15 -11.59
CA PHE A 91 -0.09 13.52 -12.66
C PHE A 91 -0.85 14.82 -12.41
N ASP A 92 -1.03 15.25 -11.14
CA ASP A 92 -1.68 16.54 -10.85
C ASP A 92 -0.70 17.73 -10.81
N THR A 93 0.60 17.50 -11.06
CA THR A 93 1.55 18.59 -11.30
C THR A 93 1.42 19.03 -12.76
N PRO A 94 0.89 20.24 -13.05
CA PRO A 94 0.84 20.74 -14.43
C PRO A 94 2.27 20.83 -14.99
N PRO A 95 2.46 20.56 -16.29
CA PRO A 95 3.79 20.66 -16.91
C PRO A 95 4.34 22.07 -16.69
N GLN A 96 5.52 22.15 -16.07
CA GLN A 96 6.22 23.42 -15.89
C GLN A 96 6.51 24.00 -17.29
N SER A 97 5.86 25.12 -17.58
CA SER A 97 5.98 25.87 -18.84
C SER A 97 7.26 26.68 -18.87
#